data_AF-A0A7S1PYS5-F1
#
_entry.id   AF-A0A7S1PYS5-F1
#
_cell.length_a   1.000
_cell.length_b   1.000
_cell.length_c   1.000
_cell.angle_alpha   90.00
_cell.angle_beta   90.00
_cell.angle_gamma   90.00
#
_symmetry.space_group_name_H-M   'P 1'
#
loop_
_entity.id
_entity.type
_entity.pdbx_description
1 polymer ?
#
loop_
_entity_poly.entity_id
_entity_poly.type
_entity_poly.pdbx_seq_one_letter_code
_entity_poly.pdbx_strand_id
1 'polypeptide(L)'
;PIDFKSRGCLGYCFINLVDPADVQHFWSRFDGYSKWVLPSKKVCHVSWSGPHQGLQAHTERYRNSPLMHRSVPDEHRPVVLRNGTRVDLPMPTKTPRAPRIRHLSEFRAVIATTVPC
;
A
#
# COMPACT_ATOMS: atom_id res chain seq x y z
N PRO A 1 -3.24 1.20 -1.33
CA PRO A 1 -4.35 1.51 -0.40
C PRO A 1 -5.15 2.71 -0.89
N ILE A 2 -6.48 2.63 -0.84
CA ILE A 2 -7.38 3.66 -1.36
C ILE A 2 -8.28 4.19 -0.25
N ASP A 3 -8.60 5.47 -0.31
CA ASP A 3 -9.72 6.03 0.43
C ASP A 3 -11.01 5.81 -0.36
N PHE A 4 -11.94 5.03 0.21
CA PHE A 4 -13.22 4.73 -0.42
C PHE A 4 -14.14 5.95 -0.57
N LYS A 5 -13.89 7.05 0.17
CA LYS A 5 -14.68 8.30 0.05
C LYS A 5 -14.18 9.15 -1.12
N SER A 6 -12.90 9.51 -1.13
CA SER A 6 -12.32 10.35 -2.19
C SER A 6 -11.95 9.57 -3.46
N ARG A 7 -11.94 8.23 -3.40
CA ARG A 7 -11.37 7.34 -4.44
C ARG A 7 -9.89 7.65 -4.75
N GLY A 8 -9.21 8.34 -3.83
CA GLY A 8 -7.80 8.69 -3.97
C GLY A 8 -6.87 7.68 -3.30
N CYS A 9 -5.65 7.55 -3.82
CA CYS A 9 -4.59 6.79 -3.17
C CYS A 9 -4.17 7.45 -1.85
N LEU A 10 -3.95 6.66 -0.80
CA LEU A 10 -3.49 7.15 0.50
C LEU A 10 -2.03 7.65 0.50
N GLY A 11 -1.30 7.49 -0.61
CA GLY A 11 0.08 7.97 -0.75
C GLY A 11 1.15 7.02 -0.25
N TYR A 12 0.81 5.76 0.04
CA TYR A 12 1.76 4.71 0.39
C TYR A 12 1.34 3.37 -0.20
N CYS A 13 2.29 2.44 -0.31
CA CYS A 13 2.06 1.06 -0.72
C CYS A 13 2.93 0.10 0.10
N PHE A 14 2.56 -1.18 0.10
CA PHE A 14 3.38 -2.25 0.64
C PHE A 14 3.77 -3.16 -0.53
N ILE A 15 5.06 -3.46 -0.63
CA ILE A 15 5.62 -4.30 -1.69
C ILE A 15 6.45 -5.38 -1.00
N ASN A 16 6.14 -6.64 -1.30
CA ASN A 16 6.92 -7.77 -0.86
C ASN A 16 7.75 -8.27 -2.04
N LEU A 17 9.06 -8.05 -1.99
CA LEU A 17 9.99 -8.58 -2.99
C LEU A 17 10.16 -10.09 -2.82
N VAL A 18 10.47 -10.79 -3.91
CA VAL A 18 10.68 -12.25 -3.91
C VAL A 18 12.10 -12.57 -3.43
N ASP A 19 13.10 -11.86 -3.97
CA ASP A 19 14.50 -12.05 -3.63
C ASP A 19 15.00 -10.89 -2.76
N PRO A 20 15.62 -11.15 -1.58
CA PRO A 20 16.25 -10.11 -0.78
C PRO A 20 17.38 -9.37 -1.52
N ALA A 21 18.02 -9.97 -2.53
CA ALA A 21 19.06 -9.32 -3.33
C ALA A 21 18.52 -8.09 -4.09
N ASP A 22 17.23 -8.08 -4.45
CA ASP A 22 16.60 -6.96 -5.17
C ASP A 22 16.34 -5.74 -4.27
N VAL A 23 16.41 -5.90 -2.95
CA VAL A 23 16.12 -4.82 -1.99
C VAL A 23 17.01 -3.60 -2.23
N GLN A 24 18.31 -3.80 -2.45
CA GLN A 24 19.26 -2.69 -2.65
C GLN A 24 18.99 -1.93 -3.95
N HIS A 25 18.69 -2.65 -5.03
CA HIS A 25 18.31 -2.03 -6.30
C HIS A 25 16.98 -1.28 -6.19
N PHE A 26 16.00 -1.87 -5.49
CA PHE A 26 14.72 -1.22 -5.24
C PHE A 26 14.91 0.07 -4.43
N TRP A 27 15.68 0.02 -3.34
CA TRP A 27 15.90 1.18 -2.46
C TRP A 27 16.60 2.32 -3.20
N SER A 28 17.70 2.03 -3.89
CA SER A 28 18.46 3.05 -4.64
C SER A 28 17.66 3.69 -5.77
N ARG A 29 16.69 2.97 -6.35
CA ARG A 29 15.86 3.46 -7.45
C ARG A 29 14.69 4.33 -6.99
N PHE A 30 14.08 3.99 -5.84
CA PHE A 30 12.81 4.55 -5.40
C PHE A 30 12.93 5.50 -4.20
N ASP A 31 13.90 5.33 -3.31
CA ASP A 31 14.06 6.27 -2.20
C ASP A 31 14.55 7.62 -2.73
N GLY A 32 13.84 8.70 -2.39
CA GLY A 32 14.07 10.02 -2.98
C GLY A 32 13.42 10.25 -4.36
N TYR A 33 12.67 9.28 -4.91
CA TYR A 33 12.06 9.42 -6.23
C TYR A 33 10.98 10.52 -6.25
N SER A 34 11.09 11.47 -7.18
CA SER A 34 10.17 12.60 -7.33
C SER A 34 9.68 12.84 -8.77
N LYS A 35 10.12 12.01 -9.73
CA LYS A 35 9.80 12.15 -11.16
C LYS A 35 8.48 11.48 -11.50
N TRP A 36 7.40 11.88 -10.84
CA TRP A 36 6.07 11.30 -11.06
C TRP A 36 5.49 11.70 -12.42
N VAL A 37 4.67 10.82 -12.98
CA VAL A 37 3.95 11.08 -14.25
C VAL A 37 2.98 12.26 -14.10
N LEU A 38 2.37 12.39 -12.92
CA LEU A 38 1.51 13.52 -12.59
C LEU A 38 2.32 14.60 -11.87
N PRO A 39 2.03 15.90 -12.11
CA PRO A 39 2.72 16.99 -11.43
C PRO A 39 2.49 16.89 -9.92
N SER A 40 3.52 16.49 -9.18
CA SER A 40 3.45 16.31 -7.74
C SER A 40 4.77 16.70 -7.08
N LYS A 41 4.68 17.42 -5.95
CA LYS A 41 5.83 17.75 -5.10
C LYS A 41 6.22 16.61 -4.13
N LYS A 42 5.49 15.49 -4.15
CA LYS A 42 5.74 14.36 -3.25
C LYS A 42 7.09 13.73 -3.59
N VAL A 43 7.81 13.30 -2.56
CA VAL A 43 9.06 12.54 -2.69
C VAL A 43 8.80 11.15 -2.11
N CYS A 44 9.17 10.11 -2.84
CA CYS A 44 9.04 8.73 -2.39
C CYS A 44 10.04 8.49 -1.26
N HIS A 45 9.58 7.84 -0.19
CA HIS A 45 10.44 7.33 0.85
C HIS A 45 10.22 5.83 0.96
N VAL A 46 11.31 5.07 0.99
CA VAL A 46 11.30 3.62 1.16
C VAL A 46 11.71 3.29 2.58
N SER A 47 10.94 2.42 3.23
CA SER A 47 11.25 1.91 4.55
C SER A 47 10.73 0.49 4.71
N TRP A 48 11.28 -0.24 5.68
CA TRP A 48 10.81 -1.59 6.01
C TRP A 48 9.39 -1.53 6.55
N SER A 49 8.50 -2.41 6.07
CA SER A 49 7.13 -2.49 6.58
C SER A 49 7.09 -3.06 8.01
N GLY A 50 6.34 -2.41 8.89
CA GLY A 50 6.02 -2.92 10.22
C GLY A 50 4.50 -2.90 10.47
N PRO A 51 3.93 -3.83 11.26
CA PRO A 51 4.56 -4.96 11.95
C PRO A 51 4.58 -6.28 11.14
N HIS A 52 4.14 -6.27 9.88
CA HIS A 52 4.00 -7.48 9.07
C HIS A 52 5.10 -7.52 8.00
N GLN A 53 5.75 -8.68 7.86
CA GLN A 53 6.80 -8.95 6.89
C GLN A 53 6.58 -10.33 6.24
N GLY A 54 6.90 -10.43 4.96
CA GLY A 54 6.79 -11.67 4.19
C GLY A 54 5.40 -11.95 3.62
N LEU A 55 5.38 -12.82 2.60
CA LEU A 55 4.18 -13.17 1.84
C LEU A 55 3.07 -13.75 2.71
N GLN A 56 3.39 -14.66 3.64
CA GLN A 56 2.40 -15.34 4.48
C GLN A 56 1.67 -14.35 5.40
N ALA A 57 2.41 -13.45 6.06
CA ALA A 57 1.83 -12.45 6.96
C ALA A 57 0.94 -11.47 6.19
N HIS A 58 1.36 -11.02 4.99
CA HIS A 58 0.52 -10.19 4.14
C HIS A 58 -0.72 -10.91 3.64
N THR A 59 -0.58 -12.18 3.24
CA THR A 59 -1.69 -13.01 2.77
C THR A 59 -2.76 -13.17 3.85
N GLU A 60 -2.37 -13.52 5.08
CA GLU A 60 -3.32 -13.69 6.19
C GLU A 60 -3.99 -12.36 6.57
N ARG A 61 -3.25 -11.25 6.54
CA ARG A 61 -3.80 -9.92 6.78
C ARG A 61 -4.84 -9.51 5.74
N TYR A 62 -4.55 -9.76 4.46
CA TYR A 62 -5.37 -9.26 3.37
C TYR A 62 -6.54 -10.17 3.00
N ARG A 63 -6.40 -11.50 3.09
CA ARG A 63 -7.50 -12.45 2.78
C ARG A 63 -8.76 -12.19 3.61
N ASN A 64 -8.61 -11.73 4.85
CA ASN A 64 -9.71 -11.44 5.79
C ASN A 64 -10.03 -9.93 5.88
N SER A 65 -9.39 -9.10 5.06
CA SER A 65 -9.57 -7.65 5.06
C SER A 65 -10.86 -7.25 4.34
N PRO A 66 -11.53 -6.15 4.76
CA PRO A 66 -12.64 -5.56 4.02
C PRO A 66 -12.37 -5.27 2.54
N LEU A 67 -11.09 -5.13 2.16
CA LEU A 67 -10.67 -4.97 0.76
C LEU A 67 -11.07 -6.18 -0.11
N MET A 68 -11.19 -7.38 0.46
CA MET A 68 -11.59 -8.58 -0.25
C MET A 68 -13.11 -8.79 -0.27
N HIS A 69 -13.91 -7.84 0.23
CA HIS A 69 -15.37 -7.92 0.17
C HIS A 69 -15.87 -7.76 -1.28
N ARG A 70 -16.94 -8.47 -1.64
CA ARG A 70 -17.52 -8.45 -3.00
C ARG A 70 -17.89 -7.07 -3.54
N SER A 71 -18.18 -6.11 -2.66
CA SER A 71 -18.51 -4.73 -3.04
C SER A 71 -17.30 -3.88 -3.42
N VAL A 72 -16.08 -4.39 -3.21
CA VAL A 72 -14.83 -3.70 -3.56
C VAL A 72 -14.43 -4.11 -4.98
N PRO A 73 -14.30 -3.15 -5.91
CA PRO A 73 -13.77 -3.39 -7.25
C PRO A 73 -12.40 -4.05 -7.20
N ASP A 74 -12.13 -4.90 -8.19
CA ASP A 74 -10.90 -5.69 -8.24
C ASP A 74 -9.63 -4.83 -8.29
N GLU A 75 -9.70 -3.69 -8.97
CA GLU A 75 -8.63 -2.68 -9.06
C GLU A 75 -8.20 -2.07 -7.71
N HIS A 76 -9.02 -2.21 -6.66
CA HIS A 76 -8.70 -1.73 -5.31
C HIS A 76 -8.21 -2.85 -4.38
N ARG A 77 -8.18 -4.09 -4.88
CA ARG A 77 -7.74 -5.25 -4.11
C ARG A 77 -6.22 -5.37 -4.14
N PRO A 78 -5.61 -5.91 -3.08
CA PRO A 78 -4.20 -6.28 -3.12
C PRO A 78 -3.94 -7.32 -4.21
N VAL A 79 -2.79 -7.21 -4.85
CA VAL A 79 -2.36 -8.10 -5.93
C VAL A 79 -1.26 -9.01 -5.42
N VAL A 80 -1.36 -10.30 -5.74
CA VAL A 80 -0.27 -11.26 -5.60
C VAL A 80 0.18 -11.66 -6.99
N LEU A 81 1.49 -11.66 -7.22
CA LEU A 81 2.09 -12.08 -8.48
C LEU A 81 2.88 -13.36 -8.24
N ARG A 82 2.70 -14.34 -9.13
CA ARG A 82 3.53 -15.55 -9.20
C ARG A 82 4.12 -15.62 -10.60
N ASN A 83 5.45 -15.59 -10.70
CA ASN A 83 6.17 -15.57 -11.99
C ASN A 83 5.66 -14.45 -12.93
N GLY A 84 5.38 -13.26 -12.38
CA GLY A 84 4.86 -12.12 -13.14
C GLY A 84 3.37 -12.18 -13.49
N THR A 85 2.69 -13.31 -13.24
CA THR A 85 1.23 -13.43 -13.47
C THR A 85 0.45 -13.17 -12.19
N ARG A 86 -0.65 -12.41 -12.30
CA ARG A 86 -1.57 -12.19 -11.18
C ARG A 86 -2.26 -13.47 -10.78
N VAL A 87 -2.23 -13.78 -9.49
CA VAL A 87 -2.92 -14.90 -8.88
C VAL A 87 -3.88 -14.41 -7.80
N ASP A 88 -4.96 -15.15 -7.60
CA ASP A 88 -5.90 -14.84 -6.53
C ASP A 88 -5.28 -15.11 -5.16
N LEU A 89 -5.66 -14.28 -4.19
CA LEU A 89 -5.40 -14.58 -2.79
C LEU A 89 -6.16 -15.85 -2.39
N PRO A 90 -5.61 -16.65 -1.45
CA PRO A 90 -6.31 -17.81 -0.94
C PRO A 90 -7.65 -17.40 -0.34
N MET A 91 -8.63 -18.31 -0.40
CA MET A 91 -9.98 -18.02 0.07
C MET A 91 -9.98 -17.46 1.51
N PRO A 92 -10.82 -16.45 1.80
CA PRO A 92 -10.95 -15.92 3.15
C PRO A 92 -11.26 -17.03 4.15
N THR A 93 -10.64 -17.03 5.34
CA THR A 93 -11.07 -17.92 6.43
C THR A 93 -12.32 -17.40 7.14
N LYS A 94 -12.66 -16.13 6.94
CA LYS A 94 -13.82 -15.44 7.50
C LYS A 94 -14.48 -14.60 6.43
N THR A 95 -15.79 -14.44 6.47
CA THR A 95 -16.50 -13.52 5.57
C THR A 95 -16.03 -12.09 5.82
N PRO A 96 -15.36 -11.43 4.86
CA PRO A 96 -14.89 -10.07 5.06
C PRO A 96 -16.09 -9.13 5.23
N ARG A 97 -16.02 -8.20 6.19
CA ARG A 97 -17.03 -7.15 6.33
C ARG A 97 -16.87 -6.12 5.21
N ALA A 98 -17.96 -5.48 4.82
CA ALA A 98 -17.89 -4.36 3.88
C ALA A 98 -16.95 -3.24 4.40
N PRO A 99 -16.22 -2.52 3.52
CA PRO A 99 -15.36 -1.43 3.93
C PRO A 99 -16.14 -0.35 4.68
N ARG A 100 -15.66 0.03 5.86
CA ARG A 100 -16.19 1.18 6.60
C ARG A 100 -15.61 2.45 6.01
N ILE A 101 -16.48 3.37 5.56
CA ILE A 101 -16.09 4.74 5.19
C ILE A 101 -15.63 5.42 6.49
N ARG A 102 -14.31 5.57 6.68
CA ARG A 102 -13.77 6.24 7.86
C ARG A 102 -13.94 7.75 7.69
N HIS A 103 -14.58 8.42 8.65
CA HIS A 103 -14.44 9.87 8.80
C HIS A 103 -12.97 10.18 9.11
N LEU A 104 -12.35 11.07 8.35
CA LEU A 104 -11.06 11.65 8.72
C LEU A 104 -11.27 12.43 10.01
N SER A 105 -10.75 11.96 11.15
CA SER A 105 -10.32 12.88 12.19
C SER A 105 -9.17 13.66 11.58
N GLU A 106 -9.31 14.98 11.53
CA GLU A 106 -8.33 15.95 11.03
C GLU A 106 -6.89 15.47 11.28
N PHE A 107 -6.23 14.96 10.24
CA PHE A 107 -4.79 14.89 10.27
C PHE A 107 -4.32 16.32 10.16
N ARG A 108 -4.05 16.94 11.32
CA ARG A 108 -3.22 18.13 11.42
C ARG A 108 -1.94 17.80 10.66
N ALA A 109 -1.79 18.39 9.48
CA ALA A 109 -0.50 18.49 8.85
C ALA A 109 0.40 19.17 9.88
N VAL A 110 1.31 18.41 10.49
CA VAL A 110 2.47 19.02 11.13
C VAL A 110 3.27 19.56 9.96
N ILE A 111 3.01 20.83 9.65
CA ILE A 111 3.86 21.64 8.81
C ILE A 111 5.20 21.67 9.54
N ALA A 112 6.16 20.88 9.08
CA ALA A 112 7.55 21.09 9.43
C ALA A 112 7.94 22.42 8.78
N THR A 113 7.77 23.50 9.52
CA THR A 113 8.31 24.81 9.22
C THR A 113 9.81 24.67 9.03
N THR A 114 10.28 24.91 7.82
CA THR A 114 11.67 25.19 7.52
C THR A 114 12.11 26.41 8.32
N VAL A 115 13.15 26.27 9.14
CA VAL A 115 13.97 27.39 9.62
C VAL A 115 15.04 27.62 8.56
N PRO A 116 15.24 28.86 8.05
CA PRO A 116 16.28 29.14 7.09
C PRO A 116 17.64 29.32 7.78
N CYS A 117 18.68 28.80 7.15
CA CYS A 117 19.98 29.45 7.10
C CYS A 117 20.27 29.84 5.65
#